data_AF-A0A9P0KTB0-F1
#
_entry.id   AF-A0A9P0KTB0-F1
#
_cell.length_a   1.000
_cell.length_b   1.000
_cell.length_c   1.000
_cell.angle_alpha   90.00
_cell.angle_beta   90.00
_cell.angle_gamma   90.00
#
_symmetry.space_group_name_H-M   'P 1'
#
loop_
_entity.id
_entity.type
_entity.pdbx_description
1 polymer ?
#
loop_
_entity_poly.entity_id
_entity_poly.type
_entity_poly.pdbx_seq_one_letter_code
_entity_poly.pdbx_strand_id
1 'polypeptide(L)'
;MFNQSTKFGGMLDQLTDRCGTMGLVAVLAHFYPKYMFLYLMSMSIDIACHWIYLHTTVLQGKTSHKFIDMSENPIMSIYYTNRTVLFLMCFGNEAFYASLYLLYFTEGPISKIYCFYVKHVVKYLVTGF
;
A
#
# COMPACT_ATOMS: atom_id res chain seq x y z
N MET A 1 -0.54 12.57 28.09
CA MET A 1 0.00 12.34 26.73
C MET A 1 0.17 13.71 26.08
N PHE A 2 1.39 14.05 25.66
CA PHE A 2 1.74 15.41 25.23
C PHE A 2 0.91 15.81 23.99
N ASN A 3 0.15 16.90 24.09
CA ASN A 3 -0.76 17.41 23.06
C ASN A 3 0.00 18.06 21.88
N GLN A 4 1.04 17.38 21.40
CA GLN A 4 2.01 17.84 20.38
C GLN A 4 1.73 17.27 18.99
N SER A 5 0.54 16.70 18.76
CA SER A 5 0.14 16.28 17.41
C SER A 5 -0.30 17.51 16.61
N THR A 6 0.41 17.79 15.53
CA THR A 6 0.03 18.83 14.56
C THR A 6 -0.55 18.16 13.32
N LYS A 7 -1.48 18.85 12.64
CA LYS A 7 -1.99 18.38 11.34
C LYS A 7 -0.84 18.17 10.35
N PHE A 8 0.17 19.04 10.40
CA PHE A 8 1.37 18.93 9.61
C PHE A 8 2.17 17.66 9.94
N GLY A 9 2.38 17.35 11.22
CA GLY A 9 3.06 16.12 11.65
C GLY A 9 2.35 14.86 11.18
N GLY A 10 1.01 14.80 11.25
CA GLY A 10 0.24 13.68 10.73
C GLY A 10 0.32 13.52 9.20
N MET A 11 0.37 14.63 8.46
CA MET A 11 0.59 14.60 7.00
C MET A 11 2.01 14.16 6.65
N LEU A 12 3.02 14.58 7.43
CA LEU A 12 4.41 14.16 7.24
C LEU A 12 4.60 12.66 7.51
N ASP A 13 4.01 12.13 8.58
CA ASP A 13 4.05 10.70 8.92
C ASP A 13 3.49 9.85 7.78
N GLN A 14 2.30 10.19 7.28
CA GLN A 14 1.70 9.55 6.12
C GLN A 14 2.59 9.65 4.87
N LEU A 15 3.21 10.80 4.61
CA LEU A 15 4.10 10.95 3.45
C LEU A 15 5.35 10.08 3.57
N THR A 16 5.95 10.02 4.76
CA THR A 16 7.15 9.21 5.02
C THR A 16 6.85 7.72 4.84
N ASP A 17 5.69 7.23 5.29
CA ASP A 17 5.26 5.84 5.07
C ASP A 17 5.14 5.49 3.57
N ARG A 18 4.58 6.41 2.78
CA ARG A 18 4.45 6.24 1.32
C ARG A 18 5.80 6.24 0.62
N CYS A 19 6.70 7.14 1.02
CA CYS A 19 8.08 7.15 0.53
C CYS A 19 8.83 5.85 0.84
N GLY A 20 8.62 5.27 2.03
CA GLY A 20 9.19 3.97 2.41
C GLY A 20 8.71 2.84 1.50
N THR A 21 7.40 2.75 1.28
CA THR A 21 6.80 1.74 0.38
C THR A 21 7.27 1.94 -1.07
N MET A 22 7.32 3.17 -1.56
CA MET A 22 7.82 3.49 -2.90
C MET A 22 9.27 3.06 -3.08
N GLY A 23 10.13 3.28 -2.08
CA GLY A 23 11.53 2.83 -2.13
C GLY A 23 11.65 1.32 -2.32
N LEU A 24 10.85 0.55 -1.57
CA LEU A 24 10.81 -0.91 -1.69
C LEU A 24 10.32 -1.36 -3.09
N VAL A 25 9.24 -0.75 -3.59
CA VAL A 25 8.66 -1.10 -4.90
C VAL A 25 9.58 -0.70 -6.05
N ALA A 26 10.30 0.41 -5.95
CA ALA A 26 11.31 0.81 -6.94
C ALA A 26 12.47 -0.20 -7.03
N VAL A 27 12.93 -0.73 -5.89
CA VAL A 27 13.94 -1.80 -5.88
C VAL A 27 13.39 -3.09 -6.48
N LEU A 28 12.14 -3.46 -6.19
CA LEU A 28 11.48 -4.60 -6.83
C LEU A 28 11.32 -4.44 -8.33
N ALA A 29 11.02 -3.23 -8.80
CA ALA A 29 10.92 -2.94 -10.23
C ALA A 29 12.26 -3.13 -10.95
N HIS A 30 13.38 -2.87 -10.26
CA HIS A 30 14.72 -3.17 -10.76
C HIS A 30 15.02 -4.68 -10.80
N PHE A 31 14.62 -5.43 -9.77
CA PHE A 31 14.83 -6.88 -9.69
C PHE A 31 13.97 -7.70 -10.66
N TYR A 32 12.75 -7.23 -10.94
CA TYR A 32 11.79 -7.90 -11.81
C TYR A 32 11.43 -7.02 -13.02
N PRO A 33 12.36 -6.79 -13.96
CA PRO A 33 12.18 -5.84 -15.07
C PRO A 33 10.98 -6.21 -15.97
N LYS A 34 10.60 -7.49 -16.05
CA LYS A 34 9.42 -7.97 -16.78
C LYS A 34 8.11 -7.35 -16.28
N TYR A 35 8.02 -7.00 -15.00
CA TYR A 35 6.82 -6.43 -14.37
C TYR A 35 7.02 -4.97 -13.95
N MET A 36 8.11 -4.33 -14.39
CA MET A 36 8.48 -2.95 -14.04
C MET A 36 7.33 -1.97 -14.30
N PHE A 37 6.62 -2.13 -15.42
CA PHE A 37 5.46 -1.30 -15.74
C PHE A 37 4.34 -1.40 -14.70
N LEU A 38 4.05 -2.60 -14.19
CA LEU A 38 3.01 -2.81 -13.19
C LEU A 38 3.40 -2.19 -11.84
N TYR A 39 4.66 -2.33 -11.44
CA TYR A 39 5.17 -1.70 -10.22
C TYR A 39 5.16 -0.17 -10.31
N LEU A 40 5.56 0.39 -11.46
CA LEU A 40 5.49 1.83 -11.72
C LEU A 40 4.04 2.34 -11.69
N MET A 41 3.13 1.65 -12.36
CA MET A 41 1.69 1.99 -12.34
C MET A 41 1.14 1.93 -10.90
N SER A 42 1.44 0.88 -10.15
CA SER A 42 1.00 0.75 -8.76
C SER A 42 1.53 1.89 -7.88
N MET A 43 2.81 2.29 -8.03
CA MET A 43 3.38 3.43 -7.31
C MET A 43 2.72 4.75 -7.68
N SER A 44 2.50 4.98 -8.98
CA SER A 44 1.86 6.21 -9.46
C SER A 44 0.42 6.34 -8.95
N ILE A 45 -0.35 5.25 -8.94
CA ILE A 45 -1.73 5.25 -8.43
C ILE A 45 -1.75 5.49 -6.92
N ASP A 46 -0.89 4.82 -6.13
CA ASP A 46 -0.87 4.99 -4.67
C ASP A 46 -0.59 6.46 -4.28
N ILE A 47 0.42 7.08 -4.90
CA ILE A 47 0.79 8.48 -4.64
C ILE A 47 -0.31 9.44 -5.11
N ALA A 48 -0.86 9.23 -6.31
CA ALA A 48 -1.91 10.10 -6.85
C ALA A 48 -3.18 10.05 -5.98
N CYS A 49 -3.61 8.86 -5.55
CA CYS A 49 -4.77 8.70 -4.68
C CYS A 49 -4.55 9.37 -3.31
N HIS A 50 -3.38 9.19 -2.69
CA HIS A 50 -3.07 9.83 -1.41
C HIS A 50 -2.95 11.36 -1.53
N TRP A 51 -2.37 11.85 -2.63
CA TRP A 51 -2.29 13.27 -2.93
C TRP A 51 -3.68 13.90 -3.06
N ILE A 52 -4.57 13.29 -3.86
CA ILE A 52 -5.95 13.77 -4.02
C ILE A 52 -6.71 13.69 -2.68
N TYR A 53 -6.58 12.59 -1.94
CA TYR A 53 -7.19 12.45 -0.62
C TYR A 53 -6.71 13.55 0.34
N LEU A 54 -5.40 13.77 0.45
CA LEU A 54 -4.84 14.80 1.32
C LEU A 54 -5.31 16.20 0.90
N HIS A 55 -5.29 16.52 -0.40
CA HIS A 55 -5.81 17.80 -0.90
C HIS A 55 -7.30 17.99 -0.62
N THR A 56 -8.13 16.97 -0.83
CA THR A 56 -9.56 17.06 -0.51
C THR A 56 -9.79 17.27 0.98
N THR A 57 -9.05 16.58 1.86
CA THR A 57 -9.16 16.77 3.32
C THR A 57 -8.70 18.16 3.78
N VAL A 58 -7.71 18.75 3.12
CA VAL A 58 -7.22 20.12 3.41
C VAL A 58 -8.21 21.17 2.89
N LEU A 59 -8.69 21.02 1.65
CA LEU A 59 -9.65 21.93 1.01
C LEU A 59 -11.03 21.91 1.70
N GLN A 60 -11.42 20.76 2.26
CA GLN A 60 -12.65 20.61 3.04
C GLN A 60 -12.58 21.19 4.45
N GLY A 61 -11.51 21.92 4.80
CA GLY A 61 -11.27 22.59 6.09
C GLY A 61 -12.54 22.86 6.88
N LYS A 62 -12.87 21.92 7.78
CA LYS A 62 -14.20 21.75 8.43
C LYS A 62 -15.09 23.00 8.43
N THR A 63 -16.11 23.04 7.58
CA THR A 63 -17.39 23.73 7.82
C THR A 63 -18.55 22.99 7.12
N SER A 64 -19.45 22.41 7.93
CA SER A 64 -20.82 21.98 7.58
C SER A 64 -21.04 20.72 6.70
N HIS A 65 -21.33 19.59 7.38
CA HIS A 65 -22.34 18.55 7.10
C HIS A 65 -22.71 18.09 5.67
N LYS A 66 -21.86 18.22 4.66
CA LYS A 66 -21.92 17.29 3.52
C LYS A 66 -20.74 16.36 3.64
N PHE A 67 -21.00 15.25 4.32
CA PHE A 67 -20.26 14.00 4.18
C PHE A 67 -19.67 13.96 2.77
N ILE A 68 -18.35 13.77 2.64
CA ILE A 68 -17.90 12.92 1.54
C ILE A 68 -18.77 11.70 1.71
N ASP A 69 -19.69 11.51 0.78
CA ASP A 69 -20.64 10.44 0.83
C ASP A 69 -19.84 9.16 0.64
N MET A 70 -19.26 8.67 1.74
CA MET A 70 -18.67 7.34 1.83
C MET A 70 -19.75 6.27 1.58
N SER A 71 -20.99 6.66 1.22
CA SER A 71 -22.05 5.80 0.70
C SER A 71 -22.12 5.71 -0.83
N GLU A 72 -21.36 6.49 -1.63
CA GLU A 72 -21.39 6.32 -3.09
C GLU A 72 -20.71 5.03 -3.57
N ASN A 73 -19.78 4.47 -2.78
CA ASN A 73 -19.14 3.20 -3.12
C ASN A 73 -19.03 2.27 -1.90
N PRO A 74 -19.79 1.15 -1.85
CA PRO A 74 -19.82 0.26 -0.69
C PRO A 74 -18.45 -0.35 -0.36
N ILE A 75 -17.56 -0.46 -1.35
CA ILE A 75 -16.19 -0.95 -1.16
C ILE A 75 -15.37 0.03 -0.30
N MET A 76 -15.46 1.33 -0.61
CA MET A 76 -14.80 2.39 0.15
C MET A 76 -15.39 2.49 1.56
N SER A 77 -16.71 2.32 1.68
CA SER A 77 -17.39 2.31 2.97
C SER A 77 -16.86 1.19 3.89
N ILE A 78 -16.76 -0.04 3.39
CA ILE A 78 -16.25 -1.19 4.15
C ILE A 78 -14.77 -0.98 4.51
N TYR A 79 -13.98 -0.48 3.56
CA TYR A 79 -12.55 -0.23 3.74
C TYR A 79 -12.27 0.76 4.88
N TYR A 80 -13.02 1.86 4.95
CA TYR A 80 -12.84 2.88 6.00
C TYR A 80 -13.65 2.62 7.28
N THR A 81 -14.72 1.83 7.22
CA THR A 81 -15.56 1.50 8.40
C THR A 81 -14.93 0.41 9.25
N ASN A 82 -14.32 -0.60 8.61
CA ASN A 82 -13.76 -1.75 9.33
C ASN A 82 -12.24 -1.61 9.48
N ARG A 83 -11.78 -1.26 10.69
CA ARG A 83 -10.35 -1.15 11.03
C ARG A 83 -9.57 -2.45 10.77
N THR A 84 -10.20 -3.60 10.92
CA THR A 84 -9.56 -4.90 10.65
C THR A 84 -9.29 -5.08 9.17
N VAL A 85 -10.21 -4.67 8.29
CA VAL A 85 -10.03 -4.73 6.83
C VAL A 85 -8.93 -3.76 6.39
N LEU A 86 -8.95 -2.54 6.91
CA LEU A 86 -7.93 -1.53 6.64
C LEU A 86 -6.52 -2.03 7.03
N PHE A 87 -6.40 -2.56 8.25
CA PHE A 87 -5.13 -3.09 8.76
C PHE A 87 -4.65 -4.28 7.94
N LEU A 88 -5.54 -5.24 7.65
CA LEU A 88 -5.19 -6.44 6.89
C LEU A 88 -4.77 -6.11 5.45
N MET A 89 -5.40 -5.14 4.81
CA MET A 89 -5.01 -4.70 3.47
C MET A 89 -3.65 -3.99 3.48
N CYS A 90 -3.41 -3.06 4.41
CA CYS A 90 -2.14 -2.34 4.50
C CYS A 90 -0.99 -3.30 4.84
N PHE A 91 -1.18 -4.12 5.88
CA PHE A 91 -0.23 -5.15 6.29
C PHE A 91 0.01 -6.19 5.19
N GLY A 92 -1.05 -6.64 4.51
CA GLY A 92 -0.94 -7.59 3.41
C GLY A 92 -0.15 -7.03 2.21
N ASN A 93 -0.37 -5.76 1.87
CA ASN A 93 0.36 -5.07 0.81
C ASN A 93 1.85 -4.92 1.13
N GLU A 94 2.18 -4.48 2.35
CA GLU A 94 3.58 -4.38 2.80
C GLU A 94 4.24 -5.76 2.88
N ALA A 95 3.56 -6.75 3.46
CA ALA A 95 4.05 -8.12 3.55
C ALA A 95 4.27 -8.75 2.16
N PHE A 96 3.42 -8.43 1.18
CA PHE A 96 3.58 -8.89 -0.20
C PHE A 96 4.88 -8.36 -0.82
N TYR A 97 5.10 -7.03 -0.79
CA TYR A 97 6.32 -6.45 -1.33
C TYR A 97 7.58 -6.91 -0.56
N ALA A 98 7.51 -7.00 0.77
CA ALA A 98 8.61 -7.53 1.59
C ALA A 98 8.92 -9.00 1.24
N SER A 99 7.88 -9.83 1.01
CA SER A 99 8.06 -11.23 0.63
C SER A 99 8.71 -11.38 -0.76
N LEU A 100 8.33 -10.55 -1.73
CA LEU A 100 8.94 -10.53 -3.07
C LEU A 100 10.41 -10.12 -3.02
N TYR A 101 10.74 -9.18 -2.13
CA TYR A 101 12.11 -8.73 -1.91
C TYR A 101 12.95 -9.86 -1.31
N LEU A 102 12.45 -10.53 -0.28
CA LEU A 102 13.12 -11.69 0.31
C LEU A 102 13.26 -12.85 -0.68
N LEU A 103 12.26 -13.09 -1.54
CA LEU A 103 12.30 -14.13 -2.56
C LEU A 103 13.44 -13.92 -3.56
N TYR A 104 13.73 -12.67 -3.93
CA TYR A 104 14.81 -12.35 -4.86
C TYR A 104 16.19 -12.72 -4.29
N PHE A 105 16.41 -12.49 -2.99
CA PHE A 105 17.69 -12.78 -2.34
C PHE A 105 17.83 -14.22 -1.82
N THR A 106 16.72 -14.94 -1.64
CA THR A 106 16.73 -16.25 -0.97
C THR A 106 16.47 -17.39 -1.97
N GLU A 107 17.52 -18.07 -2.43
CA GLU A 107 17.42 -19.33 -3.18
C GLU A 107 17.72 -20.60 -2.31
N GLY A 108 17.86 -20.45 -0.98
CA GLY A 108 18.41 -21.48 -0.07
C GLY A 108 17.46 -22.09 1.00
N PRO A 109 17.89 -23.18 1.68
CA PRO A 109 17.06 -24.30 2.16
C PRO A 109 16.35 -24.10 3.51
N ILE A 110 15.94 -22.88 3.86
CA ILE A 110 15.32 -22.64 5.19
C ILE A 110 13.82 -22.95 5.20
N SER A 111 13.20 -23.15 4.03
CA SER A 111 11.87 -23.75 3.93
C SER A 111 11.51 -24.04 2.48
N LYS A 112 11.75 -25.28 2.03
CA LYS A 112 11.20 -25.75 0.74
C LYS A 112 9.69 -25.49 0.64
N ILE A 113 8.98 -25.50 1.77
CA ILE A 113 7.55 -25.17 1.88
C ILE A 113 7.28 -23.68 1.63
N TYR A 114 8.02 -22.74 2.23
CA TYR A 114 7.75 -21.30 2.08
C TYR A 114 8.20 -20.81 0.71
N CYS A 115 9.36 -21.28 0.22
CA CYS A 115 9.80 -21.02 -1.16
C CYS A 115 8.81 -21.61 -2.18
N PHE A 116 8.26 -22.81 -1.94
CA PHE A 116 7.22 -23.39 -2.80
C PHE A 116 5.92 -22.59 -2.72
N TYR A 117 5.42 -22.26 -1.53
CA TYR A 117 4.15 -21.53 -1.35
C TYR A 117 4.21 -20.13 -1.94
N VAL A 118 5.31 -19.40 -1.68
CA VAL A 118 5.51 -18.05 -2.25
C VAL A 118 5.72 -18.13 -3.76
N LYS A 119 6.54 -19.08 -4.27
CA LYS A 119 6.65 -19.26 -5.74
C LYS A 119 5.33 -19.69 -6.37
N HIS A 120 4.52 -20.53 -5.73
CA HIS A 120 3.21 -20.93 -6.24
C HIS A 120 2.23 -19.75 -6.21
N VAL A 121 2.10 -19.04 -5.09
CA VAL A 121 1.21 -17.89 -4.96
C VAL A 121 1.62 -16.76 -5.91
N VAL A 122 2.91 -16.44 -6.00
CA VAL A 122 3.42 -15.45 -6.95
C VAL A 122 3.23 -15.94 -8.39
N LYS A 123 3.48 -17.21 -8.71
CA LYS A 123 3.21 -17.75 -10.05
C LYS A 123 1.71 -17.71 -10.38
N TYR A 124 0.82 -18.09 -9.47
CA TYR A 124 -0.62 -18.01 -9.68
C TYR A 124 -1.13 -16.57 -9.82
N LEU A 125 -0.58 -15.62 -9.06
CA LEU A 125 -0.96 -14.20 -9.15
C LEU A 125 -0.36 -13.49 -10.37
N VAL A 126 0.80 -13.93 -10.86
CA VAL A 126 1.59 -13.23 -11.89
C VAL A 126 1.54 -13.91 -13.27
N THR A 127 1.24 -15.21 -13.35
CA THR A 127 1.02 -15.94 -14.63
C THR A 127 -0.44 -16.34 -14.88
N GLY A 128 -1.37 -15.85 -14.04
CA GLY A 128 -2.82 -16.03 -14.20
C GLY A 128 -3.53 -15.00 -15.08
N PHE A 129 -2.78 -14.11 -15.75
CA PHE A 129 -3.26 -13.20 -16.80
C PHE A 129 -2.34 -13.29 -18.02
#